data_AF-A0A8S1PXC4-F1
#
_entry.id   AF-A0A8S1PXC4-F1
#
_cell.length_a   1.000
_cell.length_b   1.000
_cell.length_c   1.000
_cell.angle_alpha   90.00
_cell.angle_beta   90.00
_cell.angle_gamma   90.00
#
_symmetry.space_group_name_H-M   'P 1'
#
loop_
_entity.id
_entity.type
_entity.pdbx_description
1 polymer ?
#
loop_
_entity_poly.entity_id
_entity_poly.type
_entity_poly.pdbx_seq_one_letter_code
_entity_poly.pdbx_strand_id
1 'polypeptide(L)'
;MKETEEDLFCSLKHKLPVLMIACDKDLKKNQRLLCSLCMENLESKTPLMSFKKALENIQDSLIGNSNEWIKQVQICGQTNVTYSFLDETEKLITQTKLEQMTQHSIIDQINQIKLTNHGIKRLLKNQIYLTHFKKQRIAKNYQEVLKMTIKQKRRKD
;
A
#
# COMPACT_ATOMS: atom_id res chain seq x y z
N MET A 1 -22.70 -14.83 24.57
CA MET A 1 -22.60 -15.01 26.04
C MET A 1 -23.91 -14.50 26.61
N LYS A 2 -24.78 -15.38 27.16
CA LYS A 2 -26.06 -14.95 27.75
C LYS A 2 -25.79 -14.60 29.20
N GLU A 3 -26.05 -13.36 29.59
CA GLU A 3 -26.08 -12.96 31.00
C GLU A 3 -27.35 -13.54 31.62
N THR A 4 -27.21 -14.05 32.84
CA THR A 4 -28.32 -14.62 33.62
C THR A 4 -28.90 -13.56 34.54
N GLU A 5 -30.14 -13.73 34.99
CA GLU A 5 -30.79 -12.78 35.91
C GLU A 5 -29.97 -12.57 37.19
N GLU A 6 -29.24 -13.61 37.62
CA GLU A 6 -28.33 -13.59 38.76
C GLU A 6 -27.17 -12.58 38.61
N ASP A 7 -26.79 -12.24 37.37
CA ASP A 7 -25.71 -11.29 37.07
C ASP A 7 -26.12 -9.82 37.28
N LEU A 8 -27.42 -9.56 37.50
CA LEU A 8 -27.99 -8.21 37.67
C LEU A 8 -28.16 -7.78 39.13
N PHE A 9 -27.75 -8.61 40.09
CA PHE A 9 -27.82 -8.30 41.52
C PHE A 9 -26.46 -7.85 42.09
N CYS A 10 -26.45 -7.09 43.21
CA CYS A 10 -25.20 -6.79 43.90
C CYS A 10 -24.49 -8.12 44.23
N SER A 11 -23.18 -8.19 43.98
CA SER A 11 -22.34 -9.37 44.25
C SER A 11 -22.45 -9.94 45.66
N LEU A 12 -22.81 -9.10 46.64
CA LEU A 12 -23.01 -9.49 48.05
C LEU A 12 -24.44 -9.99 48.36
N LYS A 13 -25.30 -10.12 47.35
CA LYS A 13 -26.65 -10.70 47.44
C LYS A 13 -27.57 -10.03 48.47
N HIS A 14 -27.40 -8.73 48.73
CA HIS A 14 -28.23 -7.97 49.67
C HIS A 14 -29.73 -7.86 49.29
N LYS A 15 -30.16 -8.38 48.13
CA LYS A 15 -31.53 -8.27 47.60
C LYS A 15 -32.08 -6.84 47.57
N LEU A 16 -31.19 -5.87 47.36
CA LEU A 16 -31.53 -4.45 47.21
C LEU A 16 -31.34 -4.02 45.76
N PRO A 17 -32.11 -3.02 45.29
CA PRO A 17 -31.98 -2.50 43.93
C PRO A 17 -30.59 -1.90 43.72
N VAL A 18 -30.06 -2.06 42.51
CA VAL A 18 -28.82 -1.42 42.08
C VAL A 18 -29.11 0.06 41.85
N LEU A 19 -28.33 0.93 42.51
CA LEU A 19 -28.48 2.38 42.42
C LEU A 19 -27.35 3.01 41.63
N MET A 20 -26.13 2.47 41.78
CA MET A 20 -24.92 2.98 41.14
C MET A 20 -24.09 1.85 40.54
N ILE A 21 -23.25 2.23 39.58
CA ILE A 21 -22.29 1.38 38.93
C ILE A 21 -20.90 1.95 39.15
N ALA A 22 -19.99 1.15 39.69
CA ALA A 22 -18.56 1.49 39.74
C ALA A 22 -17.91 1.31 38.37
N CYS A 23 -17.31 2.36 37.85
CA CYS A 23 -16.64 2.37 36.54
C CYS A 23 -15.19 1.89 36.63
N ASP A 24 -14.93 0.86 37.45
CA ASP A 24 -13.59 0.28 37.62
C ASP A 24 -13.41 -0.92 36.69
N LYS A 25 -12.30 -0.94 35.95
CA LYS A 25 -11.96 -2.03 35.02
C LYS A 25 -11.53 -3.30 35.75
N ASP A 26 -11.01 -3.17 36.96
CA ASP A 26 -10.45 -4.28 37.73
C ASP A 26 -11.53 -5.07 38.48
N LEU A 27 -12.73 -4.48 38.67
CA LEU A 27 -13.88 -5.16 39.25
C LEU A 27 -14.56 -6.10 38.25
N LYS A 28 -15.00 -7.28 38.72
CA LYS A 28 -15.86 -8.19 37.95
C LYS A 28 -17.26 -7.56 37.74
N LYS A 29 -17.97 -7.99 36.69
CA LYS A 29 -19.26 -7.37 36.26
C LYS A 29 -20.26 -7.13 37.40
N ASN A 30 -20.55 -8.14 38.20
CA ASN A 30 -21.49 -8.05 39.32
C ASN A 30 -20.95 -7.30 40.56
N GLN A 31 -19.63 -7.14 40.67
CA GLN A 31 -19.00 -6.33 41.72
C GLN A 31 -19.11 -4.83 41.42
N ARG A 32 -19.35 -4.47 40.17
CA ARG A 32 -19.59 -3.07 39.77
C ARG A 32 -20.98 -2.59 40.13
N LEU A 33 -21.94 -3.50 40.37
CA LEU A 33 -23.32 -3.16 40.69
C LEU A 33 -23.48 -2.89 42.18
N LEU A 34 -23.76 -1.64 42.55
CA LEU A 34 -23.83 -1.19 43.94
C LEU A 34 -25.27 -0.85 44.32
N CYS A 35 -25.78 -1.54 45.34
CA CYS A 35 -26.96 -1.11 46.09
C CYS A 35 -26.56 -0.12 47.19
N SER A 36 -27.53 0.42 47.95
CA SER A 36 -27.27 1.36 49.05
C SER A 36 -26.25 0.82 50.06
N LEU A 37 -26.38 -0.43 50.51
CA LEU A 37 -25.42 -1.04 51.45
C LEU A 37 -24.04 -1.27 50.84
N CYS A 38 -23.97 -1.66 49.56
CA CYS A 38 -22.70 -1.87 48.86
C CYS A 38 -21.96 -0.53 48.64
N MET A 39 -22.70 0.59 48.59
CA MET A 39 -22.14 1.94 48.40
C MET A 39 -21.54 2.50 49.69
N GLU A 40 -22.18 2.30 50.84
CA GLU A 40 -21.68 2.76 52.14
C GLU A 40 -20.35 2.10 52.53
N ASN A 41 -20.14 0.85 52.10
CA ASN A 41 -18.94 0.07 52.36
C ASN A 41 -17.88 0.18 51.25
N LEU A 42 -18.10 1.03 50.25
CA LEU A 42 -17.16 1.19 49.14
C LEU A 42 -16.04 2.17 49.53
N GLU A 43 -14.89 1.64 49.93
CA GLU A 43 -13.70 2.46 50.25
C GLU A 43 -12.92 2.95 49.00
N SER A 44 -13.40 2.63 47.80
CA SER A 44 -12.68 2.92 46.55
C SER A 44 -12.88 4.37 46.08
N LYS A 45 -11.83 5.00 45.56
CA LYS A 45 -11.90 6.30 44.86
C LYS A 45 -12.42 6.17 43.41
N THR A 46 -13.10 5.08 43.09
CA THR A 46 -13.49 4.79 41.70
C THR A 46 -14.60 5.74 41.25
N PRO A 47 -14.61 6.16 39.97
CA PRO A 47 -15.71 6.94 39.44
C PRO A 47 -17.02 6.14 39.52
N LEU A 48 -18.05 6.74 40.12
CA LEU A 48 -19.39 6.16 40.20
C LEU A 48 -20.30 6.81 39.17
N MET A 49 -21.18 6.00 38.59
CA MET A 49 -22.24 6.44 37.69
C MET A 49 -23.58 5.95 38.21
N SER A 50 -24.62 6.77 38.14
CA SER A 50 -25.97 6.29 38.49
C SER A 50 -26.42 5.22 37.50
N PHE A 51 -27.13 4.21 37.99
CA PHE A 51 -27.65 3.15 37.13
C PHE A 51 -28.51 3.69 35.99
N LYS A 52 -29.34 4.71 36.28
CA LYS A 52 -30.15 5.42 35.27
C LYS A 52 -29.29 6.02 34.15
N LYS A 53 -28.23 6.76 34.48
CA LYS A 53 -27.34 7.37 33.48
C LYS A 53 -26.59 6.32 32.66
N ALA A 54 -26.25 5.19 33.29
CA ALA A 54 -25.64 4.07 32.57
C ALA A 54 -26.59 3.50 31.51
N LEU A 55 -27.87 3.33 31.84
CA LEU A 55 -28.89 2.89 30.89
C LEU A 55 -29.10 3.90 29.75
N GLU A 56 -29.17 5.19 30.07
CA GLU A 56 -29.26 6.26 29.06
C GLU A 56 -28.08 6.21 28.09
N ASN A 57 -26.85 6.07 28.59
CA ASN A 57 -25.65 5.95 27.74
C ASN A 57 -25.70 4.70 26.83
N ILE A 58 -26.20 3.56 27.34
CA ILE A 58 -26.37 2.34 26.56
C ILE A 58 -27.42 2.57 25.46
N GLN A 59 -28.54 3.18 25.81
CA GLN A 59 -29.61 3.51 24.87
C GLN A 59 -29.11 4.44 23.77
N ASP A 60 -28.42 5.52 24.11
CA ASP A 60 -27.86 6.47 23.14
C ASP A 60 -26.84 5.78 22.22
N SER A 61 -26.00 4.90 22.76
CA SER A 61 -25.07 4.11 21.96
C SER A 61 -25.80 3.18 20.98
N LEU A 62 -26.86 2.50 21.43
CA LEU A 62 -27.65 1.63 20.56
C LEU A 62 -28.36 2.42 19.44
N ILE A 63 -28.92 3.58 19.76
CA ILE A 63 -29.53 4.49 18.78
C ILE A 63 -28.48 4.96 17.78
N GLY A 64 -27.31 5.39 18.25
CA GLY A 64 -26.19 5.82 17.40
C GLY A 64 -25.73 4.73 16.45
N ASN A 65 -25.53 3.51 16.95
CA ASN A 65 -25.14 2.34 16.14
C ASN A 65 -26.21 1.99 15.10
N SER A 66 -27.50 2.05 15.49
CA SER A 66 -28.62 1.78 14.59
C SER A 66 -28.69 2.81 13.47
N ASN A 67 -28.50 4.09 13.78
CA ASN A 67 -28.49 5.17 12.80
C ASN A 67 -27.33 5.03 11.81
N GLU A 68 -26.14 4.65 12.28
CA GLU A 68 -24.99 4.40 11.40
C GLU A 68 -25.27 3.22 10.46
N TRP A 69 -25.81 2.13 10.99
CA TRP A 69 -26.18 0.97 10.17
C TRP A 69 -27.22 1.34 9.09
N ILE A 70 -28.24 2.13 9.44
CA ILE A 70 -29.23 2.62 8.48
C ILE A 70 -28.57 3.44 7.36
N LYS A 71 -27.64 4.34 7.69
CA LYS A 71 -26.90 5.12 6.68
C LYS A 71 -26.10 4.22 5.74
N GLN A 72 -25.40 3.22 6.27
CA GLN A 72 -24.61 2.30 5.44
C GLN A 72 -25.50 1.49 4.49
N VAL A 73 -26.64 1.01 4.98
CA VAL A 73 -27.63 0.32 4.14
C VAL A 73 -28.17 1.24 3.05
N GLN A 74 -28.47 2.51 3.37
CA GLN A 74 -28.92 3.49 2.38
C GLN A 74 -27.86 3.77 1.31
N ILE A 75 -26.60 3.97 1.70
CA ILE A 75 -25.49 4.19 0.77
C ILE A 75 -25.31 2.97 -0.14
N CYS A 76 -25.33 1.77 0.42
CA CYS A 76 -25.26 0.52 -0.34
C CYS A 76 -26.44 0.38 -1.32
N GLY A 77 -27.66 0.70 -0.88
CA GLY A 77 -28.84 0.70 -1.74
C GLY A 77 -28.72 1.71 -2.88
N GLN A 78 -28.30 2.94 -2.59
CA GLN A 78 -28.11 3.99 -3.60
C GLN A 78 -27.04 3.60 -4.61
N THR A 79 -25.87 3.15 -4.13
CA THR A 79 -24.77 2.72 -5.01
C THR A 79 -25.20 1.57 -5.93
N ASN A 80 -25.95 0.60 -5.41
CA ASN A 80 -26.50 -0.50 -6.23
C ASN A 80 -27.51 -0.03 -7.28
N VAL A 81 -28.34 0.97 -6.97
CA VAL A 81 -29.31 1.51 -7.94
C VAL A 81 -28.61 2.38 -9.00
N THR A 82 -27.58 3.14 -8.60
CA THR A 82 -26.78 3.95 -9.52
C THR A 82 -25.71 3.13 -10.26
N TYR A 83 -25.56 1.85 -9.91
CA TYR A 83 -24.62 0.96 -10.57
C TYR A 83 -25.07 0.70 -12.00
N SER A 84 -24.22 1.09 -12.94
CA SER A 84 -24.35 0.72 -14.35
C SER A 84 -23.19 -0.20 -14.69
N PHE A 85 -23.50 -1.49 -14.86
CA PHE A 85 -22.55 -2.48 -15.39
C PHE A 85 -21.96 -1.98 -16.73
N LEU A 86 -22.79 -1.34 -17.56
CA LEU A 86 -22.37 -0.80 -18.84
C LEU A 86 -21.30 0.29 -18.66
N ASP A 87 -21.48 1.23 -17.75
CA ASP A 87 -20.51 2.31 -17.49
C ASP A 87 -19.18 1.74 -16.96
N GLU A 88 -19.24 0.72 -16.11
CA GLU A 88 -18.04 0.05 -15.59
C GLU A 88 -17.29 -0.69 -16.71
N THR A 89 -18.01 -1.40 -17.57
CA THR A 89 -17.39 -2.05 -18.74
C THR A 89 -16.79 -1.03 -19.71
N GLU A 90 -17.44 0.11 -19.92
CA GLU A 90 -16.93 1.17 -20.79
C GLU A 90 -15.64 1.79 -20.23
N LYS A 91 -15.57 2.01 -18.91
CA LYS A 91 -14.35 2.46 -18.23
C LYS A 91 -13.21 1.46 -18.42
N LEU A 92 -13.46 0.16 -18.22
CA LEU A 92 -12.46 -0.89 -18.41
C LEU A 92 -11.97 -0.97 -19.86
N ILE A 93 -12.89 -0.87 -20.82
CA ILE A 93 -12.54 -0.84 -22.26
C ILE A 93 -11.65 0.37 -22.56
N THR A 94 -12.00 1.55 -22.03
CA THR A 94 -11.25 2.79 -22.26
C THR A 94 -9.85 2.71 -21.66
N GLN A 95 -9.73 2.19 -20.45
CA GLN A 95 -8.43 1.97 -19.80
C GLN A 95 -7.57 0.99 -20.61
N THR A 96 -8.14 -0.14 -21.03
CA THR A 96 -7.43 -1.16 -21.83
C THR A 96 -6.91 -0.57 -23.14
N LYS A 97 -7.71 0.25 -23.83
CA LYS A 97 -7.29 0.93 -25.06
C LYS A 97 -6.10 1.87 -24.83
N LEU A 98 -6.12 2.63 -23.73
CA LEU A 98 -5.03 3.55 -23.38
C LEU A 98 -3.72 2.80 -23.10
N GLU A 99 -3.81 1.69 -22.36
CA GLU A 99 -2.67 0.81 -22.08
C GLU A 99 -2.09 0.21 -23.36
N GLN A 100 -2.95 -0.22 -24.31
CA GLN A 100 -2.50 -0.72 -25.61
C GLN A 100 -1.81 0.37 -26.44
N MET A 101 -2.34 1.60 -26.45
CA MET A 101 -1.71 2.72 -27.17
C MET A 101 -0.32 3.04 -26.62
N THR A 102 -0.16 3.04 -25.29
CA THR A 102 1.15 3.27 -24.67
C THR A 102 2.15 2.16 -24.97
N GLN A 103 1.71 0.89 -24.96
CA GLN A 103 2.56 -0.23 -25.37
C GLN A 103 3.00 -0.13 -26.83
N HIS A 104 2.11 0.26 -27.74
CA HIS A 104 2.47 0.45 -29.15
C HIS A 104 3.54 1.52 -29.33
N SER A 105 3.40 2.65 -28.63
CA SER A 105 4.40 3.72 -28.63
C SER A 105 5.77 3.24 -28.12
N ILE A 106 5.81 2.41 -27.08
CA ILE A 106 7.05 1.82 -26.55
C ILE A 106 7.68 0.88 -27.59
N ILE A 107 6.89 0.05 -28.26
CA ILE A 107 7.38 -0.86 -29.31
C ILE A 107 8.00 -0.07 -30.45
N ASP A 108 7.36 1.02 -30.88
CA ASP A 108 7.88 1.89 -31.93
C ASP A 108 9.21 2.52 -31.54
N GLN A 109 9.33 3.03 -30.31
CA GLN A 109 10.58 3.57 -29.78
C GLN A 109 11.70 2.52 -29.77
N ILE A 110 11.40 1.29 -29.32
CA ILE A 110 12.36 0.18 -29.34
C ILE A 110 12.81 -0.13 -30.77
N ASN A 111 11.89 -0.13 -31.73
CA ASN A 111 12.21 -0.38 -33.14
C ASN A 111 13.12 0.71 -33.73
N GLN A 112 12.86 1.98 -33.40
CA GLN A 112 13.75 3.09 -33.81
C GLN A 112 15.15 2.94 -33.22
N ILE A 113 15.26 2.62 -31.93
CA ILE A 113 16.56 2.40 -31.27
C ILE A 113 17.32 1.23 -31.93
N LYS A 114 16.62 0.14 -32.26
CA LYS A 114 17.23 -1.01 -32.96
C LYS A 114 17.81 -0.62 -34.31
N LEU A 115 17.08 0.15 -35.11
CA LEU A 115 17.54 0.64 -36.41
C LEU A 115 18.78 1.53 -36.27
N THR A 116 18.74 2.47 -35.33
CA THR A 116 19.88 3.36 -35.05
C THR A 116 21.11 2.58 -34.59
N ASN A 117 20.93 1.61 -33.67
CA ASN A 117 22.02 0.76 -33.18
C ASN A 117 22.63 -0.07 -34.31
N HIS A 118 21.83 -0.59 -35.25
CA HIS A 118 22.35 -1.28 -36.42
C HIS A 118 23.21 -0.35 -37.29
N GLY A 119 22.76 0.90 -37.51
CA GLY A 119 23.53 1.93 -38.21
C GLY A 119 24.88 2.23 -37.53
N ILE A 120 24.86 2.47 -36.22
CA ILE A 120 26.07 2.72 -35.42
C ILE A 120 27.03 1.53 -35.49
N LYS A 121 26.53 0.29 -35.35
CA LYS A 121 27.34 -0.93 -35.45
C LYS A 121 28.06 -1.04 -36.80
N ARG A 122 27.37 -0.70 -37.89
CA ARG A 122 27.96 -0.66 -39.24
C ARG A 122 29.06 0.40 -39.34
N LEU A 123 28.81 1.61 -38.84
CA LEU A 123 29.80 2.70 -38.83
C LEU A 123 31.05 2.32 -38.02
N LEU A 124 30.87 1.75 -36.84
CA LEU A 124 31.98 1.28 -36.01
C LEU A 124 32.81 0.20 -36.71
N LYS A 125 32.16 -0.77 -37.36
CA LYS A 125 32.86 -1.83 -38.12
C LYS A 125 33.71 -1.24 -39.25
N ASN A 126 33.17 -0.28 -39.99
CA ASN A 126 33.90 0.42 -41.04
C ASN A 126 35.08 1.22 -40.48
N GLN A 127 34.87 1.91 -39.36
CA GLN A 127 35.92 2.69 -38.72
C GLN A 127 37.07 1.81 -38.23
N ILE A 128 36.77 0.67 -37.61
CA ILE A 128 37.79 -0.33 -37.20
C ILE A 128 38.60 -0.80 -38.41
N TYR A 129 37.93 -1.14 -39.51
CA TYR A 129 38.59 -1.57 -40.74
C TYR A 129 39.54 -0.50 -41.29
N LEU A 130 39.07 0.75 -41.38
CA LEU A 130 39.90 1.88 -41.83
C LEU A 130 41.10 2.11 -40.92
N THR A 131 40.91 1.98 -39.61
CA THR A 131 41.97 2.16 -38.62
C THR A 131 43.03 1.06 -38.74
N HIS A 132 42.59 -0.19 -38.91
CA HIS A 132 43.47 -1.32 -39.16
C HIS A 132 44.30 -1.12 -40.43
N PHE A 133 43.65 -0.74 -41.53
CA PHE A 133 44.33 -0.47 -42.81
C PHE A 133 45.39 0.64 -42.69
N LYS A 134 45.05 1.75 -42.02
CA LYS A 134 46.00 2.85 -41.75
C LYS A 134 47.21 2.37 -40.95
N LYS A 135 46.99 1.60 -39.87
CA LYS A 135 48.08 1.04 -39.06
C LYS A 135 48.99 0.12 -39.89
N GLN A 136 48.42 -0.74 -40.73
CA GLN A 136 49.17 -1.66 -41.57
C GLN A 136 50.04 -0.92 -42.61
N ARG A 137 49.50 0.17 -43.19
CA ARG A 137 50.27 1.03 -44.11
C ARG A 137 51.44 1.71 -43.40
N ILE A 138 51.21 2.27 -42.20
CA ILE A 138 52.26 2.89 -41.38
C ILE A 138 53.35 1.85 -41.05
N ALA A 139 52.98 0.64 -40.62
CA ALA A 139 53.93 -0.42 -40.30
C ALA A 139 54.79 -0.83 -41.50
N LYS A 140 54.21 -0.94 -42.70
CA LYS A 140 54.96 -1.18 -43.94
C LYS A 140 55.97 -0.07 -44.23
N ASN A 141 55.56 1.20 -44.10
CA ASN A 141 56.46 2.33 -44.31
C ASN A 141 57.67 2.29 -43.35
N TYR A 142 57.45 2.00 -42.06
CA TYR A 142 58.54 1.86 -41.09
C TYR A 142 59.49 0.71 -41.45
N GLN A 143 58.97 -0.45 -41.89
CA GLN A 143 59.81 -1.56 -42.33
C GLN A 143 60.69 -1.18 -43.54
N GLU A 144 60.16 -0.43 -44.50
CA GLU A 144 60.93 0.04 -45.66
C GLU A 144 62.05 1.00 -45.27
N VAL A 145 61.75 1.96 -44.39
CA VAL A 145 62.75 2.90 -43.84
C VAL A 145 63.86 2.13 -43.12
N LEU A 146 63.52 1.20 -42.22
CA LEU A 146 64.49 0.36 -41.51
C LEU A 146 65.41 -0.42 -42.47
N LYS A 147 64.84 -1.02 -43.52
CA LYS A 147 65.62 -1.74 -44.55
C LYS A 147 66.60 -0.81 -45.26
N MET A 148 66.18 0.42 -45.58
CA MET A 148 67.05 1.43 -46.20
C MET A 148 68.20 1.82 -45.26
N THR A 149 67.92 2.07 -43.98
CA THR A 149 68.94 2.45 -42.98
C THR A 149 69.97 1.34 -42.76
N ILE A 150 69.52 0.08 -42.66
CA ILE A 150 70.42 -1.08 -42.51
C ILE A 150 71.33 -1.22 -43.74
N LYS A 151 70.79 -1.06 -44.96
CA LYS A 151 71.59 -1.08 -46.20
C LYS A 151 72.64 0.03 -46.24
N GLN A 152 72.29 1.23 -45.79
CA GLN A 152 73.24 2.35 -45.75
C GLN A 152 74.37 2.11 -44.74
N LYS A 153 74.05 1.53 -43.57
CA LYS A 153 75.06 1.22 -42.54
C LYS A 153 76.09 0.20 -43.04
N ARG A 154 75.64 -0.88 -43.70
CA ARG A 154 76.52 -1.90 -44.32
C ARG A 154 77.41 -1.41 -45.47
N ARG A 155 77.20 -0.20 -45.99
CA ARG A 155 78.06 0.40 -47.03
C ARG A 155 79.16 1.30 -46.46
N LYS A 156 79.09 1.61 -45.17
CA LYS A 156 80.05 2.47 -44.45
C LYS A 156 81.03 1.68 -43.58
N ASP A 157 80.68 0.44 -43.25
CA ASP A 157 81.57 -0.57 -42.64
C ASP A 157 82.22 -1.40 -43.75
#